data_AF-A0A969UH66-F1
#
_entry.id   AF-A0A969UH66-F1
#
_cell.length_a   1.000
_cell.length_b   1.000
_cell.length_c   1.000
_cell.angle_alpha   90.00
_cell.angle_beta   90.00
_cell.angle_gamma   90.00
#
_symmetry.space_group_name_H-M   'P 1'
#
loop_
_entity.id
_entity.type
_entity.pdbx_description
1 polymer ?
#
loop_
_entity_poly.entity_id
_entity_poly.type
_entity_poly.pdbx_seq_one_letter_code
_entity_poly.pdbx_strand_id
1 'polypeptide(L)'
;MSAIAILVIGDLWLLTERTVAHPAPKDLVVQRIDSLKVSNQPWIEIDLSEQHLSAWVGGNQIFTTAISSGKAATPTYPGVYNIQRKYSLDRMRGLDYDLPDVPDVLYFDRGYALHGAYWHNNFGTPVSHGCVNLPLDKAQWLFDWTAIGTAVVIHD
;
A
#
# COMPACT_ATOMS: atom_id res chain seq x y z
N MET A 1 2.92 50.54 20.05
CA MET A 1 3.69 49.33 19.75
C MET A 1 3.11 48.21 20.59
N SER A 2 2.25 47.36 20.00
CA SER A 2 1.70 46.19 20.68
C SER A 2 2.17 44.96 19.93
N ALA A 3 2.96 44.13 20.59
CA ALA A 3 3.41 42.85 20.08
C ALA A 3 2.27 41.84 20.18
N ILE A 4 2.01 41.15 19.07
CA ILE A 4 1.08 40.03 18.97
C ILE A 4 1.80 38.81 19.54
N ALA A 5 1.22 38.21 20.58
CA ALA A 5 1.66 36.93 21.12
C ALA A 5 1.23 35.82 20.15
N ILE A 6 2.21 35.10 19.60
CA ILE A 6 1.99 33.91 18.78
C ILE A 6 1.58 32.77 19.72
N LEU A 7 0.34 32.32 19.58
CA LEU A 7 -0.19 31.15 20.28
C LEU A 7 0.33 29.89 19.57
N VAL A 8 1.29 29.21 20.19
CA VAL A 8 1.68 27.84 19.80
C VAL A 8 0.57 26.91 20.30
N ILE A 9 -0.33 26.51 19.41
CA ILE A 9 -1.29 25.45 19.70
C ILE A 9 -0.57 24.13 19.41
N GLY A 10 -0.31 23.37 20.47
CA GLY A 10 0.37 22.10 20.39
C GLY A 10 -0.50 21.04 19.74
N ASP A 11 -0.07 20.56 18.58
CA ASP A 11 -0.55 19.31 18.02
C ASP A 11 0.10 18.16 18.77
N LEU A 12 -0.51 17.83 19.91
CA LEU A 12 -0.34 16.56 20.58
C LEU A 12 -1.00 15.48 19.71
N TRP A 13 -0.28 15.00 18.69
CA TRP A 13 -0.62 13.79 17.97
C TRP A 13 -0.44 12.60 18.92
N LEU A 14 -1.47 12.33 19.71
CA LEU A 14 -1.69 11.02 20.32
C LEU A 14 -1.88 10.02 19.17
N LEU A 15 -0.78 9.35 18.81
CA LEU A 15 -0.75 8.14 17.99
C LEU A 15 -1.48 7.01 18.72
N THR A 16 -2.81 7.10 18.82
CA THR A 16 -3.62 5.89 18.91
C THR A 16 -3.77 5.38 17.48
N GLU A 17 -3.38 4.13 17.28
CA GLU A 17 -3.58 3.28 16.09
C GLU A 17 -5.06 3.19 15.70
N ARG A 18 -5.66 4.32 15.29
CA ARG A 18 -6.97 4.31 14.67
C ARG A 18 -6.73 3.83 13.25
N THR A 19 -7.09 2.56 13.02
CA THR A 19 -7.57 2.09 11.72
C THR A 19 -8.43 3.20 11.13
N VAL A 20 -7.87 3.95 10.18
CA VAL A 20 -8.62 4.95 9.44
C VAL A 20 -9.77 4.21 8.77
N ALA A 21 -10.97 4.79 8.82
CA ALA A 21 -12.09 4.23 8.07
C ALA A 21 -11.69 4.08 6.61
N HIS A 22 -12.07 2.97 6.00
CA HIS A 22 -11.81 2.67 4.61
C HIS A 22 -12.90 3.30 3.74
N PRO A 23 -12.60 4.10 2.69
CA PRO A 23 -11.29 4.68 2.33
C PRO A 23 -10.91 5.90 3.20
N ALA A 24 -9.61 6.16 3.33
CA ALA A 24 -9.12 7.32 4.08
C ALA A 24 -9.50 8.64 3.36
N PRO A 25 -9.68 9.75 4.09
CA PRO A 25 -9.80 11.08 3.48
C PRO A 25 -8.62 11.40 2.53
N LYS A 26 -8.90 12.00 1.37
CA LYS A 26 -7.87 12.29 0.34
C LYS A 26 -6.75 13.19 0.84
N ASP A 27 -7.09 14.16 1.69
CA ASP A 27 -6.14 15.06 2.34
C ASP A 27 -5.13 14.30 3.22
N LEU A 28 -5.58 13.26 3.92
CA LEU A 28 -4.69 12.41 4.72
C LEU A 28 -3.69 11.64 3.86
N VAL A 29 -4.12 11.13 2.70
CA VAL A 29 -3.26 10.43 1.75
C VAL A 29 -2.17 11.36 1.21
N VAL A 30 -2.54 12.55 0.75
CA VAL A 30 -1.59 13.56 0.25
C VAL A 30 -0.59 13.97 1.33
N GLN A 31 -1.08 14.32 2.54
CA GLN A 31 -0.21 14.67 3.66
C GLN A 31 0.76 13.55 4.01
N ARG A 32 0.31 12.28 3.92
CA ARG A 32 1.17 11.14 4.18
C ARG A 32 2.27 11.00 3.14
N ILE A 33 1.95 11.12 1.84
CA ILE A 33 2.93 11.09 0.75
C ILE A 33 3.99 12.19 0.95
N ASP A 34 3.56 13.42 1.20
CA ASP A 34 4.48 14.55 1.42
C ASP A 34 5.41 14.30 2.61
N SER A 35 4.87 13.79 3.72
CA SER A 35 5.67 13.43 4.89
C SER A 35 6.71 12.33 4.62
N LEU A 36 6.36 11.34 3.79
CA LEU A 36 7.23 10.23 3.45
C LEU A 36 8.33 10.66 2.47
N LYS A 37 8.01 11.53 1.51
CA LYS A 37 8.97 12.07 0.53
C LYS A 37 10.09 12.88 1.15
N VAL A 38 9.84 13.58 2.26
CA VAL A 38 10.89 14.32 2.99
C VAL A 38 11.55 13.50 4.11
N SER A 39 11.16 12.23 4.27
CA SER A 39 11.79 11.30 5.20
C SER A 39 12.95 10.55 4.56
N ASN A 40 13.60 9.66 5.31
CA ASN A 40 14.54 8.64 4.78
C ASN A 40 13.98 7.22 4.92
N GLN A 41 12.66 7.08 5.04
CA GLN A 41 12.01 5.79 5.29
C GLN A 41 11.66 5.07 3.98
N PRO A 42 11.70 3.73 3.95
CA PRO A 42 11.13 2.95 2.86
C PRO A 42 9.61 3.02 2.89
N TRP A 43 8.98 3.19 1.72
CA TRP A 43 7.52 3.15 1.58
C TRP A 43 7.10 2.73 0.18
N ILE A 44 5.85 2.29 0.07
CA ILE A 44 5.22 1.83 -1.16
C ILE A 44 4.09 2.79 -1.51
N GLU A 45 4.05 3.19 -2.77
CA GLU A 45 2.96 3.95 -3.39
C GLU A 45 2.24 3.05 -4.38
N ILE A 46 0.91 3.05 -4.35
CA ILE A 46 0.06 2.40 -5.35
C ILE A 46 -0.87 3.44 -5.93
N ASP A 47 -0.73 3.64 -7.24
CA ASP A 47 -1.63 4.44 -8.05
C ASP A 47 -2.64 3.51 -8.74
N LEU A 48 -3.90 3.60 -8.35
CA LEU A 48 -4.98 2.78 -8.88
C LEU A 48 -5.45 3.23 -10.26
N SER A 49 -5.31 4.51 -10.63
CA SER A 49 -5.70 4.95 -11.98
C SER A 49 -4.69 4.52 -13.03
N GLU A 50 -3.40 4.56 -12.67
CA GLU A 50 -2.30 4.13 -13.54
C GLU A 50 -2.00 2.62 -13.40
N GLN A 51 -2.63 1.93 -12.44
CA GLN A 51 -2.38 0.51 -12.12
C GLN A 51 -0.88 0.24 -11.94
N HIS A 52 -0.24 1.07 -11.12
CA HIS A 52 1.20 1.04 -10.93
C HIS A 52 1.58 1.05 -9.46
N LEU A 53 2.66 0.36 -9.13
CA LEU A 53 3.28 0.36 -7.82
C LEU A 53 4.69 0.95 -7.93
N SER A 54 5.01 1.86 -7.02
CA SER A 54 6.35 2.41 -6.85
C SER A 54 6.87 2.14 -5.44
N ALA A 55 8.12 1.73 -5.33
CA ALA A 55 8.82 1.63 -4.05
C ALA A 55 9.83 2.77 -3.94
N TRP A 56 9.84 3.40 -2.76
CA TRP A 56 10.54 4.64 -2.49
C TRP A 56 11.41 4.51 -1.24
N VAL A 57 12.49 5.28 -1.19
CA VAL A 57 13.21 5.62 0.05
C VAL A 57 13.22 7.13 0.16
N GLY A 58 12.45 7.68 1.09
CA GLY A 58 12.20 9.12 1.12
C GLY A 58 11.56 9.58 -0.19
N GLY A 59 12.16 10.60 -0.81
CA GLY A 59 11.76 11.14 -2.11
C GLY A 59 12.41 10.46 -3.32
N ASN A 60 13.17 9.38 -3.13
CA ASN A 60 13.86 8.68 -4.22
C ASN A 60 13.13 7.40 -4.61
N GLN A 61 12.63 7.32 -5.85
CA GLN A 61 12.00 6.10 -6.38
C GLN A 61 13.08 5.11 -6.77
N ILE A 62 13.03 3.90 -6.21
CA ILE A 62 14.07 2.87 -6.43
C ILE A 62 13.55 1.67 -7.22
N PHE A 63 12.23 1.51 -7.32
CA PHE A 63 11.59 0.41 -8.02
C PHE A 63 10.20 0.82 -8.48
N THR A 64 9.74 0.23 -9.58
CA THR A 64 8.40 0.46 -10.08
C THR A 64 7.92 -0.68 -10.97
N THR A 65 6.62 -0.97 -10.96
CA THR A 65 6.04 -2.06 -11.75
C THR A 65 4.53 -1.87 -11.98
N ALA A 66 4.04 -2.36 -13.12
CA ALA A 66 2.61 -2.48 -13.35
C ALA A 66 1.99 -3.54 -12.42
N ILE A 67 0.79 -3.28 -11.93
CA ILE A 67 0.05 -4.16 -11.03
C ILE A 67 -1.35 -4.44 -11.56
N SER A 68 -2.05 -5.38 -10.94
CA SER A 68 -3.50 -5.53 -11.10
C SER A 68 -4.17 -5.43 -9.73
N SER A 69 -4.98 -4.40 -9.52
CA SER A 69 -5.73 -4.22 -8.27
C SER A 69 -7.10 -4.90 -8.30
N GLY A 70 -7.91 -4.65 -7.28
CA GLY A 70 -9.28 -5.14 -7.17
C GLY A 70 -10.24 -4.55 -8.19
N LYS A 71 -11.10 -5.40 -8.76
CA LYS A 71 -12.20 -4.99 -9.66
C LYS A 71 -13.16 -4.03 -8.97
N ALA A 72 -13.98 -3.31 -9.73
CA ALA A 72 -15.01 -2.43 -9.18
C ALA A 72 -15.97 -3.12 -8.18
N ALA A 73 -16.30 -4.40 -8.39
CA ALA A 73 -17.16 -5.17 -7.48
C ALA A 73 -16.46 -5.63 -6.19
N THR A 74 -15.13 -5.65 -6.19
CA THR A 74 -14.27 -6.14 -5.10
C THR A 74 -13.01 -5.27 -5.03
N PRO A 75 -13.18 -3.96 -4.71
CA PRO A 75 -12.16 -2.96 -4.98
C PRO A 75 -11.01 -3.03 -3.98
N THR A 76 -9.82 -2.63 -4.46
CA THR A 76 -8.76 -2.09 -3.60
C THR A 76 -9.10 -0.65 -3.31
N TYR A 77 -8.95 -0.22 -2.06
CA TYR A 77 -9.38 1.11 -1.65
C TYR A 77 -8.19 2.03 -1.39
N PRO A 78 -8.30 3.32 -1.76
CA PRO A 78 -7.36 4.34 -1.34
C PRO A 78 -7.24 4.47 0.18
N GLY A 79 -6.02 4.69 0.65
CA GLY A 79 -5.75 4.85 2.07
C GLY A 79 -4.27 4.80 2.44
N VAL A 80 -4.03 4.91 3.75
CA VAL A 80 -2.70 4.79 4.36
C VAL A 80 -2.70 3.54 5.22
N TYR A 81 -1.79 2.62 4.91
CA TYR A 81 -1.62 1.33 5.55
C TYR A 81 -0.16 1.11 5.90
N ASN A 82 0.11 -0.04 6.53
CA ASN A 82 1.46 -0.55 6.73
C ASN A 82 1.46 -2.06 6.50
N ILE A 83 2.59 -2.63 6.08
CA ILE A 83 2.75 -4.08 6.03
C ILE A 83 2.62 -4.65 7.44
N GLN A 84 1.65 -5.54 7.62
CA GLN A 84 1.30 -6.16 8.90
C GLN A 84 1.94 -7.55 9.04
N ARG A 85 1.98 -8.32 7.95
CA ARG A 85 2.49 -9.69 7.92
C ARG A 85 3.12 -10.00 6.58
N LYS A 86 4.10 -10.91 6.60
CA LYS A 86 4.79 -11.41 5.41
C LYS A 86 4.79 -12.94 5.40
N TYR A 87 4.47 -13.56 4.27
CA TYR A 87 4.58 -15.00 4.05
C TYR A 87 5.24 -15.27 2.70
N SER A 88 6.30 -16.07 2.66
CA SER A 88 6.93 -16.45 1.39
C SER A 88 5.98 -17.29 0.51
N LEU A 89 5.03 -17.99 1.11
CA LEU A 89 3.98 -18.74 0.44
C LEU A 89 2.73 -18.78 1.33
N ASP A 90 1.55 -18.57 0.76
CA ASP A 90 0.28 -18.72 1.47
C ASP A 90 -0.84 -19.23 0.56
N ARG A 91 -1.87 -19.84 1.14
CA ARG A 91 -3.08 -20.27 0.44
C ARG A 91 -4.17 -19.23 0.58
N MET A 92 -4.52 -18.57 -0.52
CA MET A 92 -5.59 -17.56 -0.55
C MET A 92 -6.89 -18.14 -1.09
N ARG A 93 -7.98 -17.93 -0.35
CA ARG A 93 -9.31 -18.47 -0.66
C ARG A 93 -10.39 -17.41 -0.52
N GLY A 94 -11.31 -17.39 -1.47
CA GLY A 94 -12.53 -16.60 -1.45
C GLY A 94 -13.74 -17.43 -1.86
N LEU A 95 -14.86 -16.76 -2.14
CA LEU A 95 -16.10 -17.43 -2.52
C LEU A 95 -15.98 -18.20 -3.85
N ASP A 96 -15.20 -17.65 -4.78
CA ASP A 96 -15.08 -18.10 -6.17
C ASP A 96 -13.63 -18.43 -6.58
N TYR A 97 -12.69 -18.48 -5.64
CA TYR A 97 -11.30 -18.83 -5.91
C TYR A 97 -10.62 -19.58 -4.76
N ASP A 98 -9.65 -20.41 -5.11
CA ASP A 98 -8.78 -21.13 -4.18
C ASP A 98 -7.39 -21.30 -4.80
N LEU A 99 -6.42 -20.55 -4.28
CA LEU A 99 -5.06 -20.45 -4.78
C LEU A 99 -4.10 -21.00 -3.71
N PRO A 100 -3.58 -22.23 -3.87
CA PRO A 100 -2.86 -22.93 -2.80
C PRO A 100 -1.48 -22.36 -2.47
N ASP A 101 -0.79 -21.80 -3.46
CA ASP A 101 0.64 -21.52 -3.38
C ASP A 101 0.95 -20.11 -3.88
N VAL A 102 0.30 -19.10 -3.29
CA VAL A 102 0.52 -17.69 -3.64
C VAL A 102 1.84 -17.22 -3.03
N PRO A 103 2.84 -16.81 -3.85
CA PRO A 103 4.15 -16.44 -3.34
C PRO A 103 4.22 -14.97 -2.89
N ASP A 104 5.21 -14.67 -2.04
CA ASP A 104 5.67 -13.31 -1.73
C ASP A 104 4.56 -12.39 -1.18
N VAL A 105 3.80 -12.91 -0.22
CA VAL A 105 2.59 -12.28 0.30
C VAL A 105 2.91 -11.25 1.37
N LEU A 106 2.47 -10.00 1.15
CA LEU A 106 2.60 -8.85 2.03
C LEU A 106 1.22 -8.32 2.43
N TYR A 107 0.68 -8.76 3.56
CA TYR A 107 -0.62 -8.28 4.05
C TYR A 107 -0.51 -6.85 4.59
N PHE A 108 -1.40 -5.96 4.15
CA PHE A 108 -1.42 -4.55 4.59
C PHE A 108 -2.74 -4.12 5.25
N ASP A 109 -3.84 -4.84 5.00
CA ASP A 109 -5.10 -4.65 5.73
C ASP A 109 -5.93 -5.92 5.77
N ARG A 110 -6.14 -6.51 6.95
CA ARG A 110 -6.96 -7.72 7.14
C ARG A 110 -6.58 -8.86 6.17
N GLY A 111 -7.34 -9.03 5.10
CA GLY A 111 -7.12 -10.03 4.04
C GLY A 111 -6.54 -9.46 2.74
N TYR A 112 -6.36 -8.14 2.64
CA TYR A 112 -5.76 -7.46 1.49
C TYR A 112 -4.24 -7.56 1.58
N ALA A 113 -3.63 -7.97 0.47
CA ALA A 113 -2.19 -8.17 0.36
C ALA A 113 -1.66 -7.71 -0.99
N LEU A 114 -0.36 -7.39 -1.02
CA LEU A 114 0.44 -7.42 -2.25
C LEU A 114 1.03 -8.82 -2.38
N HIS A 115 1.03 -9.41 -3.58
CA HIS A 115 1.64 -10.74 -3.78
C HIS A 115 1.90 -11.04 -5.25
N GLY A 116 2.69 -12.09 -5.51
CA GLY A 116 2.90 -12.61 -6.86
C GLY A 116 1.65 -13.31 -7.41
N ALA A 117 1.33 -13.08 -8.67
CA ALA A 117 0.19 -13.74 -9.35
C ALA A 117 0.68 -14.61 -10.51
N TYR A 118 0.70 -15.93 -10.30
CA TYR A 118 1.11 -16.89 -11.34
C TYR A 118 -0.01 -17.23 -12.34
N TRP A 119 -1.26 -16.89 -12.03
CA TRP A 119 -2.45 -17.30 -12.79
C TRP A 119 -2.84 -16.34 -13.92
N HIS A 120 -2.22 -15.16 -14.02
CA HIS A 120 -2.45 -14.21 -15.12
C HIS A 120 -1.25 -13.31 -15.39
N ASN A 121 -1.27 -12.61 -16.52
CA ASN A 121 -0.29 -11.57 -16.88
C ASN A 121 -0.94 -10.21 -17.22
N ASN A 122 -2.18 -9.97 -16.77
CA ASN A 122 -2.99 -8.78 -17.11
C ASN A 122 -2.61 -7.52 -16.31
N PHE A 123 -1.32 -7.31 -16.03
CA PHE A 123 -0.84 -6.16 -15.27
C PHE A 123 -1.12 -4.85 -16.02
N GLY A 124 -1.60 -3.84 -15.31
CA GLY A 124 -2.20 -2.63 -15.88
C GLY A 124 -3.73 -2.66 -15.95
N THR A 125 -4.37 -3.74 -15.49
CA THR A 125 -5.84 -3.88 -15.46
C THR A 125 -6.29 -4.44 -14.12
N PRO A 126 -7.35 -3.89 -13.47
CA PRO A 126 -7.92 -4.47 -12.25
C PRO A 126 -8.56 -5.84 -12.51
N VAL A 127 -8.17 -6.86 -11.76
CA VAL A 127 -8.68 -8.24 -11.93
C VAL A 127 -9.01 -8.96 -10.61
N SER A 128 -8.50 -8.45 -9.49
CA SER A 128 -8.48 -9.19 -8.23
C SER A 128 -9.75 -8.98 -7.38
N HIS A 129 -9.79 -9.64 -6.23
CA HIS A 129 -10.81 -9.45 -5.19
C HIS A 129 -10.38 -8.48 -4.07
N GLY A 130 -9.45 -7.57 -4.37
CA GLY A 130 -8.98 -6.52 -3.48
C GLY A 130 -7.47 -6.51 -3.29
N CYS A 131 -6.82 -7.67 -3.39
CA CYS A 131 -5.36 -7.77 -3.37
C CYS A 131 -4.71 -7.01 -4.54
N VAL A 132 -3.46 -6.65 -4.39
CA VAL A 132 -2.65 -6.05 -5.46
C VAL A 132 -1.74 -7.14 -6.02
N ASN A 133 -1.97 -7.52 -7.27
CA ASN A 133 -1.24 -8.57 -7.95
C ASN A 133 0.00 -8.00 -8.64
N LEU A 134 1.14 -8.65 -8.45
CA LEU A 134 2.42 -8.30 -9.06
C LEU A 134 2.93 -9.44 -9.95
N PRO A 135 3.75 -9.14 -10.99
CA PRO A 135 4.57 -10.15 -11.66
C PRO A 135 5.46 -10.86 -10.64
N LEU A 136 5.74 -12.15 -10.84
CA LEU A 136 6.43 -12.98 -9.85
C LEU A 136 7.82 -12.45 -9.45
N ASP A 137 8.63 -12.04 -10.43
CA ASP A 137 9.98 -11.48 -10.17
C ASP A 137 9.91 -10.14 -9.42
N LYS A 138 8.86 -9.37 -9.68
CA LYS A 138 8.60 -8.07 -9.05
C LYS A 138 8.08 -8.23 -7.63
N ALA A 139 7.21 -9.22 -7.39
CA ALA A 139 6.73 -9.59 -6.07
C ALA A 139 7.88 -10.06 -5.17
N GLN A 140 8.75 -10.94 -5.68
CA GLN A 140 9.92 -11.42 -4.95
C GLN A 140 10.85 -10.27 -4.56
N TRP A 141 11.19 -9.38 -5.49
CA TRP A 141 12.01 -8.21 -5.20
C TRP A 141 11.37 -7.34 -4.09
N LEU A 142 10.08 -7.06 -4.22
CA LEU A 142 9.36 -6.22 -3.25
C LEU A 142 9.31 -6.90 -1.88
N PHE A 143 9.09 -8.22 -1.84
CA PHE A 143 9.07 -9.00 -0.62
C PHE A 143 10.43 -8.95 0.08
N ASP A 144 11.53 -9.14 -0.62
CA ASP A 144 12.87 -9.11 -0.03
C ASP A 144 13.23 -7.72 0.51
N TRP A 145 12.85 -6.66 -0.21
CA TRP A 145 13.14 -5.28 0.17
C TRP A 145 12.29 -4.78 1.35
N THR A 146 11.05 -5.25 1.47
CA THR A 146 10.06 -4.70 2.39
C THR A 146 10.22 -5.25 3.82
N ALA A 147 10.00 -4.43 4.84
CA ALA A 147 9.90 -4.85 6.24
C ALA A 147 8.46 -4.77 6.75
N ILE A 148 8.14 -5.50 7.83
CA ILE A 148 6.90 -5.25 8.58
C ILE A 148 6.95 -3.81 9.11
N GLY A 149 5.84 -3.08 8.96
CA GLY A 149 5.76 -1.65 9.28
C GLY A 149 6.09 -0.71 8.12
N THR A 150 6.60 -1.20 6.98
CA THR A 150 6.75 -0.38 5.77
C THR A 150 5.40 0.20 5.37
N ALA A 151 5.34 1.52 5.17
CA ALA A 151 4.11 2.21 4.81
C ALA A 151 3.67 1.81 3.40
N VAL A 152 2.36 1.64 3.22
CA VAL A 152 1.72 1.44 1.92
C VAL A 152 0.67 2.53 1.77
N VAL A 153 0.85 3.38 0.77
CA VAL A 153 -0.08 4.47 0.46
C VAL A 153 -0.74 4.19 -0.87
N ILE A 154 -2.06 4.15 -0.88
CA ILE A 154 -2.88 3.83 -2.05
C ILE A 154 -3.72 5.07 -2.40
N HIS A 155 -3.70 5.47 -3.67
CA HIS A 155 -4.51 6.56 -4.18
C HIS A 155 -5.06 6.24 -5.58
N ASP A 156 -5.98 7.09 -6.04
CA ASP A 156 -6.45 7.11 -7.42
C ASP A 156 -5.61 8.09 -8.25
#